data_AF-A0A7U4RRJ5-F1
#
_entry.id   AF-A0A7U4RRJ5-F1
#
_cell.length_a   1.000
_cell.length_b   1.000
_cell.length_c   1.000
_cell.angle_alpha   90.00
_cell.angle_beta   90.00
_cell.angle_gamma   90.00
#
_symmetry.space_group_name_H-M   'P 1'
#
loop_
_entity.id
_entity.type
_entity.pdbx_description
1 polymer ?
#
loop_
_entity_poly.entity_id
_entity_poly.type
_entity_poly.pdbx_seq_one_letter_code
_entity_poly.pdbx_strand_id
1 'polypeptide(L)'
;MKERLKHAVKRTAANPVLRKSAESLKPKRNIWGVLGVLFFFILPEIAGFIWGEEITAWAHEKTLTDPTEAGRKLYWLVEKLFEDGGSYVNLGIGILLLFWLVWDWYSAKGSEDPFNPS
;
A
#
# COMPACT_ATOMS: atom_id res chain seq x y z
N MET A 1 6.23 17.60 24.03
CA MET A 1 5.68 16.92 22.82
C MET A 1 5.75 15.39 22.90
N LYS A 2 6.91 14.81 23.27
CA LYS A 2 7.09 13.33 23.39
C LYS A 2 6.04 12.61 24.25
N GLU A 3 5.66 13.16 25.41
CA GLU A 3 4.66 12.53 26.28
C GLU A 3 3.25 12.52 25.67
N ARG A 4 2.85 13.59 24.96
CA ARG A 4 1.56 13.63 24.25
C ARG A 4 1.50 12.59 23.13
N LEU A 5 2.61 12.39 22.41
CA LEU A 5 2.75 11.32 21.42
C LEU A 5 2.65 9.94 22.07
N LYS A 6 3.35 9.68 23.19
CA LYS A 6 3.25 8.39 23.91
C LYS A 6 1.83 8.10 24.37
N HIS A 7 1.11 9.09 24.89
CA HIS A 7 -0.29 8.93 25.30
C HIS A 7 -1.25 8.75 24.12
N ALA A 8 -0.97 9.37 22.97
CA ALA A 8 -1.71 9.15 21.75
C ALA A 8 -1.50 7.72 21.23
N VAL A 9 -0.25 7.26 21.15
CA VAL A 9 0.12 5.90 20.74
C VAL A 9 -0.49 4.84 21.65
N LYS A 10 -0.47 5.04 22.97
CA LYS A 10 -1.12 4.13 23.92
C LYS A 10 -2.64 4.07 23.71
N ARG A 11 -3.30 5.19 23.41
CA ARG A 11 -4.74 5.23 23.14
C ARG A 11 -5.12 4.60 21.80
N THR A 12 -4.32 4.80 20.76
CA THR A 12 -4.54 4.16 19.46
C THR A 12 -4.28 2.66 19.53
N ALA A 13 -3.24 2.21 20.25
CA ALA A 13 -2.96 0.78 20.45
C ALA A 13 -4.04 0.05 21.29
N ALA A 14 -4.66 0.75 22.24
CA ALA A 14 -5.73 0.20 23.07
C ALA A 14 -7.11 0.20 22.37
N ASN A 15 -7.24 0.80 21.19
CA ASN A 15 -8.52 0.87 20.49
C ASN A 15 -8.79 -0.45 19.74
N PRO A 16 -9.84 -1.21 20.11
CA PRO A 16 -10.14 -2.50 19.49
C PRO A 16 -10.55 -2.38 18.01
N VAL A 17 -11.10 -1.24 17.58
CA VAL A 17 -11.45 -1.00 16.17
C VAL A 17 -10.18 -0.86 15.34
N LEU A 18 -9.23 -0.03 15.80
CA LEU A 18 -7.97 0.16 15.10
C LEU A 18 -7.15 -1.12 15.05
N ARG A 19 -7.19 -1.94 16.12
CA ARG A 19 -6.51 -3.24 16.14
C ARG A 19 -7.11 -4.22 15.13
N LYS A 20 -8.45 -4.33 15.07
CA LYS A 20 -9.13 -5.16 14.06
C LYS A 20 -8.85 -4.68 12.63
N SER A 21 -8.86 -3.38 12.40
CA SER A 21 -8.51 -2.81 11.10
C SER A 21 -7.05 -3.13 10.73
N ALA A 22 -6.10 -2.96 11.65
CA ALA A 22 -4.70 -3.31 11.41
C ALA A 22 -4.50 -4.82 11.15
N GLU A 23 -5.18 -5.68 11.90
CA GLU A 23 -5.17 -7.14 11.67
C GLU A 23 -5.75 -7.49 10.29
N SER A 24 -6.81 -6.81 9.84
CA SER A 24 -7.39 -7.03 8.51
C SER A 24 -6.53 -6.53 7.36
N LEU A 25 -5.70 -5.52 7.61
CA LEU A 25 -4.75 -4.96 6.64
C LEU A 25 -3.44 -5.75 6.59
N LYS A 26 -3.21 -6.68 7.52
CA LYS A 26 -1.99 -7.47 7.58
C LYS A 26 -1.85 -8.34 6.32
N PRO A 27 -0.77 -8.18 5.52
CA PRO A 27 -0.58 -9.01 4.34
C PRO A 27 -0.35 -10.47 4.75
N LYS A 28 -0.85 -11.42 3.93
CA LYS A 28 -0.63 -12.85 4.17
C LYS A 28 0.85 -13.18 4.03
N ARG A 29 1.39 -14.03 4.93
CA ARG A 29 2.78 -14.55 4.89
C ARG A 29 2.99 -15.54 3.74
N ASN A 30 2.84 -15.10 2.51
CA ASN A 30 3.15 -15.87 1.31
C ASN A 30 3.58 -14.93 0.18
N ILE A 31 4.05 -15.51 -0.92
CA ILE A 31 4.51 -14.77 -2.10
C ILE A 31 3.40 -13.83 -2.62
N TRP A 32 2.14 -14.26 -2.57
CA TRP A 32 1.00 -13.44 -2.98
C TRP A 32 0.81 -12.19 -2.12
N GLY A 33 1.10 -12.25 -0.82
CA GLY A 33 1.08 -11.08 0.06
C GLY A 33 2.15 -10.05 -0.30
N VAL A 34 3.37 -10.52 -0.61
CA VAL A 34 4.47 -9.65 -1.08
C VAL A 34 4.11 -9.01 -2.42
N LEU A 35 3.67 -9.82 -3.38
CA LEU A 35 3.27 -9.34 -4.70
C LEU A 35 2.12 -8.35 -4.61
N GLY A 36 1.13 -8.59 -3.76
CA GLY A 36 0.03 -7.66 -3.53
C GLY A 36 0.52 -6.28 -3.10
N VAL A 37 1.41 -6.21 -2.11
CA VAL A 37 1.96 -4.91 -1.68
C VAL A 37 2.76 -4.24 -2.80
N LEU A 38 3.57 -5.00 -3.53
CA LEU A 38 4.36 -4.46 -4.65
C LEU A 38 3.45 -3.91 -5.77
N PHE A 39 2.45 -4.68 -6.22
CA PHE A 39 1.59 -4.32 -7.34
C PHE A 39 0.57 -3.22 -7.02
N PHE A 40 0.06 -3.16 -5.78
CA PHE A 40 -1.00 -2.21 -5.44
C PHE A 40 -0.51 -0.93 -4.76
N PHE A 41 0.66 -0.95 -4.11
CA PHE A 41 1.15 0.21 -3.34
C PHE A 41 2.49 0.76 -3.80
N ILE A 42 3.32 -0.01 -4.50
CA ILE A 42 4.68 0.44 -4.86
C ILE A 42 4.78 0.71 -6.35
N LEU A 43 4.38 -0.23 -7.19
CA LEU A 43 4.46 -0.09 -8.64
C LEU A 43 3.67 1.10 -9.19
N PRO A 44 2.41 1.36 -8.77
CA PRO A 44 1.66 2.54 -9.21
C PRO A 44 2.37 3.84 -8.81
N GLU A 45 2.97 3.88 -7.62
CA GLU A 45 3.68 5.06 -7.13
C GLU A 45 4.97 5.31 -7.91
N ILE A 46 5.74 4.27 -8.20
CA ILE A 46 6.91 4.37 -9.08
C ILE A 46 6.50 4.87 -10.46
N ALA A 47 5.40 4.32 -11.00
CA ALA A 47 4.89 4.73 -12.30
C ALA A 47 4.47 6.21 -12.28
N GLY A 48 3.81 6.67 -11.21
CA GLY A 48 3.41 8.06 -11.04
C GLY A 48 4.59 9.03 -10.87
N PHE A 49 5.67 8.62 -10.19
CA PHE A 49 6.84 9.48 -10.03
C PHE A 49 7.64 9.67 -11.32
N ILE A 50 7.67 8.66 -12.19
CA ILE A 50 8.53 8.67 -13.39
C ILE A 50 7.75 9.08 -14.64
N TRP A 51 6.50 8.63 -14.77
CA TRP A 51 5.68 8.78 -15.99
C TRP A 51 4.29 9.38 -15.71
N GLY A 52 4.04 9.94 -14.52
CA GLY A 52 2.70 10.41 -14.14
C GLY A 52 2.12 11.43 -15.12
N GLU A 53 2.93 12.39 -15.57
CA GLU A 53 2.52 13.41 -16.55
C GLU A 53 2.18 12.78 -17.91
N GLU A 54 3.03 11.91 -18.43
CA GLU A 54 2.84 11.25 -19.73
C GLU A 54 1.64 10.31 -19.71
N ILE A 55 1.46 9.55 -18.62
CA ILE A 55 0.30 8.65 -18.44
C ILE A 55 -0.99 9.48 -18.38
N THR A 56 -0.98 10.60 -17.66
CA THR A 56 -2.15 11.49 -17.54
C THR A 56 -2.52 12.10 -18.88
N ALA A 57 -1.54 12.63 -19.62
CA ALA A 57 -1.78 13.21 -20.95
C ALA A 57 -2.30 12.16 -21.95
N TRP A 58 -1.69 10.97 -21.96
CA TRP A 58 -2.12 9.85 -22.79
C TRP A 58 -3.54 9.40 -22.43
N ALA A 59 -3.86 9.26 -21.15
CA ALA A 59 -5.17 8.86 -20.68
C ALA A 59 -6.24 9.91 -21.03
N HIS A 60 -5.92 11.20 -20.88
CA HIS A 60 -6.82 12.28 -21.26
C HIS A 60 -7.18 12.22 -22.76
N GLU A 61 -6.18 12.04 -23.64
CA GLU A 61 -6.40 11.90 -25.08
C GLU A 61 -7.31 10.70 -25.39
N LYS A 62 -7.08 9.56 -24.73
CA LYS A 62 -7.91 8.36 -24.91
C LYS A 62 -9.32 8.53 -24.38
N THR A 63 -9.52 9.26 -23.28
CA THR A 63 -10.84 9.59 -22.76
C THR A 63 -11.68 10.37 -23.78
N LEU A 64 -11.06 11.27 -24.57
CA LEU A 64 -11.76 12.06 -25.58
C LEU A 64 -12.04 11.27 -26.87
N THR A 65 -11.19 10.31 -27.20
CA THR A 65 -11.18 9.65 -28.51
C THR A 65 -11.77 8.23 -28.50
N ASP A 66 -11.92 7.59 -27.33
CA ASP A 66 -12.45 6.22 -27.26
C ASP A 66 -13.90 6.17 -27.77
N PRO A 67 -14.24 5.21 -28.64
CA PRO A 67 -15.59 5.09 -29.21
C PRO A 67 -16.61 4.53 -28.22
N THR A 68 -16.18 3.95 -27.10
CA THR A 68 -17.04 3.30 -26.11
C THR A 68 -17.08 4.07 -24.80
N GLU A 69 -18.27 4.20 -24.22
CA GLU A 69 -18.43 4.82 -22.90
C GLU A 69 -17.66 4.09 -21.79
N ALA A 70 -17.52 2.76 -21.89
CA ALA A 70 -16.72 1.97 -20.95
C ALA A 70 -15.22 2.30 -21.05
N GLY A 71 -14.69 2.41 -22.28
CA GLY A 71 -13.30 2.80 -22.51
C GLY A 71 -13.03 4.21 -22.00
N ARG A 72 -13.90 5.17 -22.31
CA ARG A 72 -13.79 6.55 -21.80
C ARG A 72 -13.72 6.61 -20.28
N LYS A 73 -14.58 5.87 -19.58
CA LYS A 73 -14.57 5.79 -18.11
C LYS A 73 -13.28 5.17 -17.58
N LEU A 74 -12.76 4.14 -18.24
CA LEU A 74 -11.50 3.52 -17.85
C LEU A 74 -10.34 4.51 -17.97
N TYR A 75 -10.21 5.19 -19.10
CA TYR A 75 -9.14 6.17 -19.28
C TYR A 75 -9.30 7.38 -18.37
N TRP A 76 -10.52 7.83 -18.11
CA TRP A 76 -10.78 8.88 -17.13
C TRP A 76 -10.32 8.47 -15.72
N LEU A 77 -10.54 7.21 -15.32
CA LEU A 77 -10.03 6.69 -14.04
C LEU A 77 -8.50 6.67 -14.01
N VAL A 78 -7.85 6.27 -15.11
CA VAL A 78 -6.38 6.28 -15.22
C VAL A 78 -5.84 7.70 -15.12
N GLU A 79 -6.44 8.65 -15.85
CA GLU A 79 -6.09 10.08 -15.77
C GLU A 79 -6.16 10.57 -14.32
N LYS A 80 -7.28 10.34 -13.63
CA LYS A 80 -7.45 10.75 -12.22
C LYS A 80 -6.55 10.02 -11.24
N LEU A 81 -6.10 8.81 -11.56
CA LEU A 81 -5.18 8.07 -10.70
C LEU A 81 -3.77 8.67 -10.73
N PHE A 82 -3.36 9.27 -11.85
CA PHE A 82 -2.00 9.75 -12.08
C PHE A 82 -1.88 11.28 -12.18
N GLU A 83 -2.98 12.02 -12.14
CA GLU A 83 -3.04 13.49 -12.26
C GLU A 83 -2.13 14.21 -11.25
N ASP A 84 -2.03 13.68 -10.03
CA ASP A 84 -1.17 14.22 -8.96
C ASP A 84 0.24 13.59 -8.95
N GLY A 85 0.55 12.70 -9.90
CA GLY A 85 1.79 11.93 -9.96
C GLY A 85 1.90 10.88 -8.84
N GLY A 86 3.14 10.59 -8.43
CA GLY A 86 3.41 9.64 -7.34
C GLY A 86 3.17 10.22 -5.94
N SER A 87 2.64 9.41 -5.03
CA SER A 87 2.34 9.75 -3.64
C SER A 87 3.35 9.16 -2.66
N TYR A 88 4.15 10.03 -2.04
CA TYR A 88 5.08 9.61 -0.97
C TYR A 88 4.37 8.99 0.23
N VAL A 89 3.11 9.38 0.49
CA VAL A 89 2.31 8.80 1.59
C VAL A 89 1.96 7.35 1.28
N ASN A 90 1.45 7.08 0.07
CA ASN A 90 1.10 5.73 -0.35
C ASN A 90 2.34 4.83 -0.45
N LEU A 91 3.43 5.34 -1.03
CA LEU A 91 4.70 4.64 -1.09
C LEU A 91 5.20 4.29 0.33
N GLY A 92 5.10 5.24 1.26
CA GLY A 92 5.44 5.03 2.67
C GLY A 92 4.60 3.92 3.32
N ILE A 93 3.29 3.90 3.06
CA ILE A 93 2.40 2.82 3.53
C ILE A 93 2.82 1.48 2.93
N GLY A 94 3.12 1.42 1.63
CA GLY A 94 3.60 0.20 0.96
C GLY A 94 4.89 -0.33 1.59
N ILE A 95 5.87 0.54 1.84
CA ILE A 95 7.13 0.18 2.50
C ILE A 95 6.89 -0.34 3.92
N LEU A 96 6.02 0.32 4.69
CA LEU A 96 5.67 -0.13 6.05
C LEU A 96 4.99 -1.50 6.04
N LEU A 97 4.11 -1.77 5.08
CA LEU A 97 3.47 -3.07 4.92
C LEU A 97 4.47 -4.17 4.54
N LEU A 98 5.43 -3.87 3.64
CA LEU A 98 6.52 -4.80 3.33
C LEU A 98 7.41 -5.07 4.54
N PHE A 99 7.82 -4.01 5.25
CA PHE A 99 8.62 -4.14 6.45
C PHE A 99 7.90 -4.99 7.50
N TRP A 100 6.61 -4.75 7.73
CA TRP A 100 5.80 -5.55 8.65
C TRP A 100 5.75 -7.00 8.19
N LEU A 101 5.48 -7.27 6.91
CA LEU A 101 5.44 -8.64 6.38
C LEU A 101 6.76 -9.39 6.58
N VAL A 102 7.89 -8.74 6.31
CA VAL A 102 9.22 -9.32 6.47
C VAL A 102 9.54 -9.54 7.95
N TRP A 103 9.30 -8.55 8.81
CA TRP A 103 9.49 -8.65 10.26
C TRP A 103 8.68 -9.80 10.88
N ASP A 104 7.42 -9.91 10.47
CA ASP A 104 6.49 -10.92 10.93
C ASP A 104 6.94 -12.32 10.49
N TRP A 105 7.47 -12.46 9.27
CA TRP A 105 8.07 -13.71 8.79
C TRP A 105 9.31 -14.11 9.59
N TYR A 106 10.23 -13.18 9.87
CA TYR A 106 11.42 -13.46 10.69
C TYR A 106 11.06 -13.85 12.12
N SER A 107 10.10 -13.15 12.73
CA SER A 107 9.63 -13.43 14.09
C SER A 107 9.02 -14.83 14.22
N ALA A 108 8.42 -15.35 13.15
CA ALA A 108 7.87 -16.70 13.11
C ALA A 108 8.94 -17.80 13.04
N LYS A 109 10.04 -17.54 12.34
CA LYS A 109 11.17 -18.47 12.27
C LYS A 109 11.94 -18.55 13.58
N GLY A 110 12.00 -17.46 14.34
CA GLY A 110 12.65 -17.41 15.66
C GLY A 110 11.93 -18.17 16.77
N SER A 111 10.66 -18.55 16.57
CA SER A 111 9.90 -19.38 17.52
C SER A 111 10.00 -20.89 17.25
N GLU A 112 10.69 -21.30 16.19
CA GLU A 112 11.04 -22.70 15.91
C GLU A 112 12.50 -22.96 16.33
N ASP A 113 12.82 -22.79 17.61
CA ASP A 113 14.07 -23.32 18.16
C ASP A 113 13.86 -24.83 18.43
N PRO A 114 14.54 -25.74 17.72
CA PRO A 114 14.40 -27.18 17.96
C PRO A 114 14.87 -27.62 19.36
N PHE A 115 15.50 -26.73 20.15
CA PHE A 115 16.01 -27.03 21.48
C PHE A 115 15.26 -26.37 22.64
N ASN A 116 14.17 -25.63 22.39
CA ASN A 116 13.34 -25.10 23.47
C ASN A 116 11.86 -24.98 23.07
N PRO A 117 11.09 -26.09 23.11
CA PRO A 117 9.64 -26.02 22.99
C PRO A 117 9.06 -25.49 24.30
N SER A 118 8.38 -24.34 24.23
CA SER A 118 7.54 -23.78 25.30
C SER A 118 6.40 -24.70 25.70
#